data_AF-A0A7W0HCB0-F1
#
_entry.id   AF-A0A7W0HCB0-F1
#
_cell.length_a   1.000
_cell.length_b   1.000
_cell.length_c   1.000
_cell.angle_alpha   90.00
_cell.angle_beta   90.00
_cell.angle_gamma   90.00
#
_symmetry.space_group_name_H-M   'P 1'
#
loop_
_entity.id
_entity.type
_entity.pdbx_description
1 polymer ?
#
loop_
_entity_poly.entity_id
_entity_poly.type
_entity_poly.pdbx_seq_one_letter_code
_entity_poly.pdbx_strand_id
1 'polypeptide(L)'
;MSHFAAERVGRYEMGHLEALESEAVFIMREVAAELERPVLLFSGGKDSIVLLRLAEKAFRPASFPFPIMHIDTGQNFPEVIAFRDRRVAELGERLIVASVQESIDQGRVVEESGPRASRNRLQTTTLLDAIAANGFDACLGGARRDEEKARAKERVFSFRDDFGQWDPKLQRPELWSIYNGRVHRGEHIRVFPISNWTELDVWRYIEAENLEVPPMYFSHR
;
A
#
# COMPACT_ATOMS: atom_id res chain seq x y z
N MET A 1 -33.93 47.10 20.10
CA MET A 1 -33.62 45.80 20.73
C MET A 1 -33.21 44.85 19.63
N SER A 2 -31.90 44.65 19.46
CA SER A 2 -31.30 43.84 18.40
C SER A 2 -31.37 42.36 18.76
N HIS A 3 -32.06 41.56 17.95
CA HIS A 3 -31.86 40.11 17.95
C HIS A 3 -30.76 39.79 16.95
N PHE A 4 -29.55 39.56 17.45
CA PHE A 4 -28.53 38.83 16.71
C PHE A 4 -28.98 37.36 16.61
N ALA A 5 -29.37 36.93 15.42
CA ALA A 5 -29.44 35.52 15.11
C ALA A 5 -28.01 35.00 15.05
N ALA A 6 -27.63 34.16 16.01
CA ALA A 6 -26.38 33.41 15.94
C ALA A 6 -26.50 32.42 14.78
N GLU A 7 -25.84 32.70 13.66
CA GLU A 7 -25.53 31.68 12.67
C GLU A 7 -24.82 30.53 13.39
N ARG A 8 -25.46 29.35 13.39
CA ARG A 8 -24.76 28.11 13.74
C ARG A 8 -23.73 27.89 12.64
N VAL A 9 -22.48 28.27 12.89
CA VAL A 9 -21.33 27.70 12.20
C VAL A 9 -21.48 26.18 12.31
N GLY A 10 -21.84 25.52 11.22
CA GLY A 10 -21.99 24.08 11.19
C GLY A 10 -20.67 23.46 11.63
N ARG A 11 -20.66 22.72 12.73
CA ARG A 11 -19.52 21.88 13.08
C ARG A 11 -19.40 20.83 11.98
N TYR A 12 -18.32 20.89 11.21
CA TYR A 12 -17.95 19.81 10.31
C TYR A 12 -17.54 18.61 11.18
N GLU A 13 -18.48 17.71 11.47
CA GLU A 13 -18.17 16.44 12.10
C GLU A 13 -17.77 15.47 10.99
N MET A 14 -16.48 15.11 10.99
CA MET A 14 -15.91 14.19 10.02
C MET A 14 -16.39 12.76 10.32
N GLY A 15 -16.88 12.06 9.28
CA GLY A 15 -17.26 10.66 9.41
C GLY A 15 -16.04 9.76 9.68
N HIS A 16 -16.27 8.57 10.24
CA HIS A 16 -15.20 7.58 10.52
C HIS A 16 -14.34 7.26 9.29
N LEU A 17 -14.97 6.96 8.14
CA LEU A 17 -14.25 6.67 6.89
C LEU A 17 -13.53 7.90 6.33
N GLU A 18 -14.08 9.10 6.50
CA GLU A 18 -13.43 10.34 6.07
C GLU A 18 -12.18 10.63 6.92
N ALA A 19 -12.22 10.33 8.23
CA ALA A 19 -11.07 10.44 9.11
C ALA A 19 -9.96 9.46 8.72
N LEU A 20 -10.33 8.20 8.45
CA LEU A 20 -9.40 7.18 7.98
C LEU A 20 -8.80 7.52 6.60
N GLU A 21 -9.61 8.05 5.68
CA GLU A 21 -9.15 8.56 4.38
C GLU A 21 -8.16 9.71 4.56
N SER A 22 -8.51 10.70 5.38
CA SER A 22 -7.66 11.85 5.63
C SER A 22 -6.32 11.46 6.25
N GLU A 23 -6.30 10.50 7.18
CA GLU A 23 -5.08 9.95 7.76
C GLU A 23 -4.21 9.28 6.69
N ALA A 24 -4.79 8.41 5.86
CA ALA A 24 -4.04 7.68 4.85
C ALA A 24 -3.50 8.60 3.74
N VAL A 25 -4.30 9.57 3.30
CA VAL A 25 -3.87 10.61 2.33
C VAL A 25 -2.74 11.45 2.91
N PHE A 26 -2.82 11.81 4.19
CA PHE A 26 -1.74 12.53 4.87
C PHE A 26 -0.45 11.71 4.90
N ILE A 27 -0.50 10.44 5.31
CA ILE A 27 0.66 9.53 5.32
C ILE A 27 1.30 9.43 3.93
N MET A 28 0.50 9.28 2.86
CA MET A 28 1.03 9.21 1.50
C MET A 28 1.76 10.49 1.08
N ARG A 29 1.25 11.66 1.47
CA ARG A 29 1.88 12.95 1.18
C ARG A 29 3.18 13.14 1.95
N GLU A 30 3.23 12.71 3.21
CA GLU A 30 4.48 12.74 3.99
C GLU A 30 5.56 11.85 3.34
N VAL A 31 5.19 10.65 2.88
CA VAL A 31 6.11 9.78 2.13
C VAL A 31 6.64 10.45 0.87
N ALA A 32 5.76 11.08 0.08
CA ALA A 32 6.16 11.78 -1.14
C ALA A 32 6.99 13.04 -0.87
N ALA A 33 6.86 13.66 0.30
CA ALA A 33 7.59 14.86 0.69
C ALA A 33 8.97 14.54 1.26
N GLU A 34 9.12 13.45 2.02
CA GLU A 34 10.34 13.13 2.75
C GLU A 34 11.27 12.14 2.04
N LEU A 35 10.75 11.29 1.14
CA LEU A 35 11.48 10.17 0.52
C LEU A 35 11.74 10.41 -0.96
N GLU A 36 12.90 9.96 -1.44
CA GLU A 36 13.43 10.25 -2.78
C GLU A 36 12.80 9.36 -3.85
N ARG A 37 12.60 8.06 -3.54
CA ARG A 37 12.12 7.05 -4.50
C ARG A 37 11.08 6.13 -3.85
N PRO A 38 9.88 6.64 -3.51
CA PRO A 38 8.79 5.78 -3.06
C PRO A 38 8.25 4.90 -4.19
N VAL A 39 7.58 3.81 -3.84
CA VAL A 39 6.79 2.97 -4.75
C VAL A 39 5.51 2.50 -4.08
N LEU A 40 4.40 2.42 -4.83
CA LEU A 40 3.13 1.87 -4.35
C LEU A 40 2.98 0.41 -4.77
N LEU A 41 2.84 -0.49 -3.78
CA LEU A 41 2.63 -1.92 -4.02
C LEU A 41 1.16 -2.19 -4.36
N PHE A 42 0.90 -2.73 -5.55
CA PHE A 42 -0.44 -3.00 -6.06
C PHE A 42 -0.59 -4.46 -6.49
N SER A 43 -1.29 -5.25 -5.68
CA SER A 43 -1.55 -6.66 -5.97
C SER A 43 -2.82 -6.89 -6.79
N GLY A 44 -3.68 -5.88 -6.92
CA GLY A 44 -5.04 -6.04 -7.45
C GLY A 44 -6.03 -6.60 -6.42
N GLY A 45 -5.59 -6.84 -5.18
CA GLY A 45 -6.48 -7.17 -4.07
C GLY A 45 -7.16 -5.92 -3.47
N LYS A 46 -8.27 -6.13 -2.75
CA LYS A 46 -9.12 -5.09 -2.15
C LYS A 46 -8.35 -3.97 -1.42
N ASP A 47 -7.37 -4.31 -0.60
CA ASP A 47 -6.62 -3.35 0.21
C ASP A 47 -5.75 -2.46 -0.69
N SER A 48 -5.14 -3.07 -1.71
CA SER A 48 -4.32 -2.34 -2.68
C SER A 48 -5.14 -1.49 -3.65
N ILE A 49 -6.41 -1.85 -3.90
CA ILE A 49 -7.37 -1.03 -4.64
C ILE A 49 -7.73 0.22 -3.83
N VAL A 50 -7.99 0.06 -2.52
CA VAL A 50 -8.21 1.21 -1.62
C VAL A 50 -6.97 2.10 -1.59
N LEU A 51 -5.76 1.54 -1.47
CA LEU A 51 -4.53 2.35 -1.55
C LEU A 51 -4.39 3.10 -2.87
N LEU A 52 -4.73 2.48 -3.99
CA LEU A 52 -4.67 3.14 -5.29
C LEU A 52 -5.64 4.33 -5.33
N ARG A 53 -6.86 4.16 -4.82
CA ARG A 53 -7.85 5.24 -4.71
C ARG A 53 -7.36 6.37 -3.79
N LEU A 54 -6.76 6.03 -2.64
CA LEU A 54 -6.20 7.02 -1.72
C LEU A 54 -5.05 7.80 -2.36
N ALA A 55 -4.21 7.14 -3.18
CA ALA A 55 -3.16 7.82 -3.95
C ALA A 55 -3.75 8.78 -5.00
N GLU A 56 -4.85 8.39 -5.68
CA GLU A 56 -5.61 9.31 -6.55
C GLU A 56 -6.05 10.56 -5.79
N LYS A 57 -6.65 10.41 -4.62
CA LYS A 57 -7.09 11.55 -3.78
C LYS A 57 -5.93 12.38 -3.25
N ALA A 58 -4.78 11.76 -3.00
CA ALA A 58 -3.61 12.45 -2.48
C ALA A 58 -2.95 13.37 -3.53
N PHE A 59 -2.88 12.95 -4.80
CA PHE A 59 -2.01 13.58 -5.80
C PHE A 59 -2.71 14.09 -7.06
N ARG A 60 -3.94 13.66 -7.37
CA ARG A 60 -4.66 14.22 -8.52
C ARG A 60 -4.94 15.71 -8.32
N PRO A 61 -4.91 16.52 -9.40
CA PRO A 61 -4.84 16.12 -10.81
C PRO A 61 -3.44 15.81 -11.36
N ALA A 62 -2.37 15.92 -10.59
CA ALA A 62 -1.03 15.56 -11.05
C ALA A 62 -0.87 14.02 -11.15
N SER A 63 0.19 13.58 -11.85
CA SER A 63 0.64 12.18 -11.81
C SER A 63 1.17 11.82 -10.43
N PHE A 64 1.24 10.54 -10.12
CA PHE A 64 1.83 10.10 -8.87
C PHE A 64 3.33 10.45 -8.82
N PRO A 65 3.84 10.88 -7.66
CA PRO A 65 5.28 11.13 -7.48
C PRO A 65 6.10 9.83 -7.38
N PHE A 66 5.46 8.67 -7.56
CA PHE A 66 6.05 7.34 -7.49
C PHE A 66 5.42 6.39 -8.52
N PRO A 67 6.16 5.37 -8.99
CA PRO A 67 5.57 4.30 -9.78
C PRO A 67 4.70 3.37 -8.92
N ILE A 68 3.91 2.56 -9.61
CA ILE A 68 3.19 1.42 -9.06
C ILE A 68 4.03 0.17 -9.33
N MET A 69 4.09 -0.76 -8.36
CA MET A 69 4.78 -2.03 -8.53
C MET A 69 3.92 -3.23 -8.15
N HIS A 70 4.00 -4.28 -8.95
CA HIS A 70 3.39 -5.57 -8.68
C HIS A 70 4.47 -6.66 -8.63
N ILE A 71 4.40 -7.54 -7.63
CA ILE A 71 5.21 -8.76 -7.57
C ILE A 71 4.41 -9.89 -8.22
N ASP A 72 4.77 -10.27 -9.44
CA ASP A 72 4.06 -11.31 -10.17
C ASP A 72 4.58 -12.69 -9.78
N THR A 73 3.73 -13.47 -9.13
CA THR A 73 4.06 -14.84 -8.73
C THR A 73 4.07 -15.81 -9.92
N GLY A 74 3.42 -15.45 -11.03
CA GLY A 74 3.05 -16.38 -12.12
C GLY A 74 1.90 -17.32 -11.75
N GLN A 75 1.33 -17.19 -10.55
CA GLN A 75 0.19 -17.96 -10.04
C GLN A 75 -1.03 -17.05 -9.74
N ASN A 76 -0.96 -15.79 -10.16
CA ASN A 76 -2.04 -14.82 -10.01
C ASN A 76 -3.23 -15.17 -10.90
N PHE A 77 -4.44 -14.90 -10.43
CA PHE A 77 -5.65 -15.08 -11.25
C PHE A 77 -5.60 -14.17 -12.49
N PRO A 78 -5.89 -14.68 -13.70
CA PRO A 78 -5.87 -13.88 -14.92
C PRO A 78 -6.75 -12.62 -14.85
N GLU A 79 -7.89 -12.71 -14.16
CA GLU A 79 -8.83 -11.61 -13.95
C GLU A 79 -8.22 -10.48 -13.09
N VAL A 80 -7.39 -10.83 -12.10
CA VAL A 80 -6.67 -9.86 -11.26
C VAL A 80 -5.59 -9.14 -12.07
N ILE A 81 -4.88 -9.88 -12.92
CA ILE A 81 -3.85 -9.31 -13.81
C ILE A 81 -4.50 -8.38 -14.85
N ALA A 82 -5.60 -8.80 -15.47
CA ALA A 82 -6.32 -7.97 -16.44
C ALA A 82 -6.92 -6.70 -15.78
N PHE A 83 -7.45 -6.83 -14.56
CA PHE A 83 -7.91 -5.68 -13.78
C PHE A 83 -6.75 -4.72 -13.47
N ARG A 84 -5.60 -5.24 -13.01
CA ARG A 84 -4.41 -4.44 -12.70
C ARG A 84 -3.96 -3.62 -13.91
N ASP A 85 -3.76 -4.29 -15.03
CA ASP A 85 -3.23 -3.65 -16.25
C ASP A 85 -4.18 -2.57 -16.77
N ARG A 86 -5.48 -2.87 -16.80
CA ARG A 86 -6.51 -1.91 -17.20
C ARG A 86 -6.51 -0.71 -16.25
N ARG A 87 -6.56 -0.92 -14.93
CA ARG A 87 -6.68 0.17 -13.96
C ARG A 87 -5.46 1.08 -13.95
N VAL A 88 -4.25 0.53 -14.06
CA VAL A 88 -3.04 1.35 -14.13
C VAL A 88 -2.97 2.13 -15.46
N ALA A 89 -3.39 1.53 -16.57
CA ALA A 89 -3.47 2.21 -17.86
C ALA A 89 -4.49 3.36 -17.86
N GLU A 90 -5.67 3.18 -17.26
CA GLU A 90 -6.67 4.23 -17.08
C GLU A 90 -6.15 5.42 -16.26
N LEU A 91 -5.32 5.14 -15.26
CA LEU A 91 -4.67 6.16 -14.45
C LEU A 91 -3.50 6.84 -15.18
N GLY A 92 -2.97 6.25 -16.25
CA GLY A 92 -1.79 6.76 -16.96
C GLY A 92 -0.53 6.74 -16.10
N GLU A 93 -0.43 5.84 -15.12
CA GLU A 93 0.70 5.75 -14.20
C GLU A 93 1.69 4.66 -14.63
N ARG A 94 2.94 4.77 -14.18
CA ARG A 94 3.99 3.79 -14.51
C ARG A 94 3.83 2.52 -13.68
N LEU A 95 3.64 1.38 -14.34
CA LEU A 95 3.68 0.05 -13.72
C LEU A 95 5.07 -0.57 -13.84
N ILE A 96 5.57 -1.13 -12.74
CA ILE A 96 6.74 -2.00 -12.68
C ILE A 96 6.26 -3.39 -12.27
N VAL A 97 6.65 -4.41 -13.03
CA VAL A 97 6.34 -5.81 -12.71
C VAL A 97 7.65 -6.50 -12.36
N ALA A 98 7.75 -7.04 -11.15
CA ALA A 98 8.87 -7.87 -10.73
C ALA A 98 8.41 -9.33 -10.69
N SER A 99 9.04 -10.18 -11.50
CA SER A 99 8.61 -11.56 -11.70
C SER A 99 9.31 -12.52 -10.73
N VAL A 100 8.53 -13.30 -9.99
CA VAL A 100 9.05 -14.43 -9.20
C VAL A 100 9.60 -15.50 -10.13
N GLN A 101 9.03 -15.68 -11.32
CA GLN A 101 9.55 -16.62 -12.31
C GLN A 101 10.98 -16.24 -12.73
N GLU A 102 11.26 -14.96 -12.97
CA GLU A 102 12.62 -14.50 -13.28
C GLU A 102 13.59 -14.77 -12.11
N SER A 103 13.13 -14.59 -10.88
CA SER A 103 13.94 -14.93 -9.68
C SER A 103 14.28 -16.43 -9.62
N ILE A 104 13.35 -17.30 -10.03
CA ILE A 104 13.57 -18.76 -10.13
C ILE A 104 14.56 -19.06 -11.24
N ASP A 105 14.36 -18.49 -12.43
CA ASP A 105 15.18 -18.75 -13.62
C ASP A 105 16.64 -18.29 -13.41
N GLN A 106 16.85 -17.23 -12.62
CA GLN A 106 18.17 -16.74 -12.22
C GLN A 106 18.79 -17.51 -11.04
N GLY A 107 18.09 -18.49 -10.47
CA GLY A 107 18.56 -19.27 -9.32
C GLY A 107 18.62 -18.49 -8.00
N ARG A 108 17.94 -17.33 -7.90
CA ARG A 108 17.85 -16.53 -6.66
C ARG A 108 17.00 -17.24 -5.60
N VAL A 109 15.99 -17.97 -6.05
CA VAL A 109 15.08 -18.75 -5.21
C VAL A 109 14.83 -20.11 -5.85
N VAL A 110 14.42 -21.09 -5.03
CA VAL A 110 14.08 -22.44 -5.49
C VAL A 110 12.59 -22.64 -5.28
N GLU A 111 11.90 -23.09 -6.33
CA GLU A 111 10.47 -23.40 -6.24
C GLU A 111 10.23 -24.63 -5.36
N GLU A 112 9.31 -24.51 -4.40
CA GLU A 112 8.90 -25.63 -3.56
C GLU A 112 8.10 -26.65 -4.40
N SER A 113 8.39 -27.94 -4.22
CA SER A 113 7.64 -29.01 -4.88
C SER A 113 6.52 -29.56 -3.99
N GLY A 114 5.34 -29.81 -4.55
CA GLY A 114 4.25 -30.54 -3.88
C GLY A 114 2.87 -29.89 -3.98
N PRO A 115 1.81 -30.53 -3.47
CA PRO A 115 0.42 -30.08 -3.63
C PRO A 115 0.09 -28.79 -2.87
N ARG A 116 0.98 -28.33 -1.97
CA ARG A 116 0.87 -27.07 -1.23
C ARG A 116 1.99 -26.09 -1.57
N ALA A 117 2.70 -26.33 -2.67
CA ALA A 117 3.69 -25.41 -3.19
C ALA A 117 3.05 -24.04 -3.44
N SER A 118 3.63 -22.99 -2.85
CA SER A 118 3.16 -21.63 -3.01
C SER A 118 4.36 -20.72 -3.21
N ARG A 119 4.28 -19.87 -4.23
CA ARG A 119 5.29 -18.86 -4.50
C ARG A 119 5.20 -17.65 -3.56
N ASN A 120 4.24 -17.64 -2.63
CA ASN A 120 4.03 -16.51 -1.73
C ASN A 120 5.25 -16.16 -0.89
N ARG A 121 6.01 -17.18 -0.43
CA ARG A 121 7.25 -16.96 0.34
C ARG A 121 8.39 -16.44 -0.53
N LEU A 122 8.39 -16.79 -1.82
CA LEU A 122 9.44 -16.41 -2.77
C LEU A 122 9.36 -14.92 -3.14
N GLN A 123 8.17 -14.32 -3.00
CA GLN A 123 7.95 -12.89 -3.25
C GLN A 123 8.89 -11.98 -2.46
N THR A 124 9.32 -12.39 -1.26
CA THR A 124 10.22 -11.56 -0.44
C THR A 124 11.54 -11.29 -1.16
N THR A 125 12.17 -12.31 -1.74
CA THR A 125 13.42 -12.15 -2.48
C THR A 125 13.22 -11.27 -3.71
N THR A 126 12.17 -11.54 -4.49
CA THR A 126 11.82 -10.76 -5.69
C THR A 126 11.53 -9.28 -5.34
N LEU A 127 10.83 -9.02 -4.23
CA LEU A 127 10.57 -7.67 -3.74
C LEU A 127 11.87 -6.94 -3.37
N LEU A 128 12.76 -7.59 -2.61
CA LEU A 128 14.04 -7.00 -2.22
C LEU A 128 14.93 -6.72 -3.43
N ASP A 129 14.96 -7.62 -4.41
CA ASP A 129 15.70 -7.44 -5.66
C ASP A 129 15.14 -6.26 -6.47
N ALA A 130 13.81 -6.14 -6.56
CA ALA A 130 13.16 -5.02 -7.23
C ALA A 130 13.41 -3.67 -6.55
N ILE A 131 13.42 -3.65 -5.20
CA ILE A 131 13.76 -2.46 -4.41
C ILE A 131 15.19 -2.02 -4.69
N ALA A 132 16.14 -2.96 -4.61
CA ALA A 132 17.55 -2.68 -4.86
C ALA A 132 17.79 -2.20 -6.30
N ALA A 133 17.17 -2.84 -7.28
CA ALA A 133 17.33 -2.51 -8.70
C ALA A 133 16.79 -1.11 -9.06
N ASN A 134 15.72 -0.67 -8.41
CA ASN A 134 15.12 0.65 -8.65
C ASN A 134 15.57 1.72 -7.65
N GLY A 135 16.33 1.33 -6.62
CA GLY A 135 16.77 2.23 -5.55
C GLY A 135 15.61 2.81 -4.73
N PHE A 136 14.55 2.03 -4.53
CA PHE A 136 13.39 2.49 -3.75
C PHE A 136 13.74 2.61 -2.27
N ASP A 137 13.37 3.74 -1.66
CA ASP A 137 13.57 4.02 -0.23
C ASP A 137 12.27 3.94 0.58
N ALA A 138 11.13 3.80 -0.10
CA ALA A 138 9.83 3.54 0.53
C ALA A 138 8.98 2.58 -0.30
N CYS A 139 8.25 1.68 0.36
CA CYS A 139 7.18 0.92 -0.26
C CYS A 139 5.86 1.11 0.50
N LEU A 140 4.88 1.71 -0.15
CA LEU A 140 3.52 1.85 0.34
C LEU A 140 2.79 0.51 0.16
N GLY A 141 2.34 -0.11 1.26
CA GLY A 141 1.70 -1.42 1.27
C GLY A 141 0.38 -1.43 2.03
N GLY A 142 -0.50 -2.37 1.68
CA GLY A 142 -1.88 -2.46 2.20
C GLY A 142 -2.04 -3.28 3.47
N ALA A 143 -0.96 -3.53 4.21
CA ALA A 143 -1.03 -4.32 5.44
C ALA A 143 -1.80 -3.59 6.54
N ARG A 144 -2.66 -4.32 7.26
CA ARG A 144 -3.48 -3.77 8.35
C ARG A 144 -3.20 -4.47 9.67
N ARG A 145 -3.41 -3.76 10.79
CA ARG A 145 -3.14 -4.29 12.14
C ARG A 145 -4.13 -5.38 12.57
N ASP A 146 -5.34 -5.38 12.01
CA ASP A 146 -6.40 -6.34 12.34
C ASP A 146 -6.24 -7.71 11.65
N GLU A 147 -5.43 -7.79 10.59
CA GLU A 147 -5.28 -9.01 9.78
C GLU A 147 -4.62 -10.16 10.55
N GLU A 148 -3.57 -9.88 11.31
CA GLU A 148 -2.80 -10.90 12.02
C GLU A 148 -2.30 -10.39 13.37
N LYS A 149 -2.31 -11.25 14.40
CA LYS A 149 -1.84 -10.89 15.76
C LYS A 149 -0.42 -10.33 15.79
N ALA A 150 0.45 -10.78 14.89
CA ALA A 150 1.82 -10.29 14.79
C ALA A 150 1.90 -8.81 14.37
N ARG A 151 0.91 -8.33 13.58
CA ARG A 151 0.84 -6.96 13.07
C ARG A 151 0.20 -5.97 14.05
N ALA A 152 -0.33 -6.42 15.19
CA ALA A 152 -0.96 -5.54 16.17
C ALA A 152 0.00 -4.49 16.77
N LYS A 153 1.32 -4.74 16.70
CA LYS A 153 2.37 -3.81 17.14
C LYS A 153 3.10 -3.14 15.98
N GLU A 154 2.65 -3.38 14.75
CA GLU A 154 3.24 -2.78 13.55
C GLU A 154 3.00 -1.27 13.54
N ARG A 155 4.03 -0.54 13.13
CA ARG A 155 4.01 0.91 12.97
C ARG A 155 3.53 1.28 11.57
N VAL A 156 3.10 2.53 11.37
CA VAL A 156 2.82 3.04 10.02
C VAL A 156 4.11 3.03 9.19
N PHE A 157 5.21 3.50 9.76
CA PHE A 157 6.56 3.53 9.17
C PHE A 157 7.39 2.40 9.78
N SER A 158 7.60 1.34 9.01
CA SER A 158 8.32 0.14 9.43
C SER A 158 9.68 0.07 8.73
N PHE A 159 10.72 0.44 9.47
CA PHE A 159 12.09 0.57 8.96
C PHE A 159 12.73 -0.78 8.68
N ARG A 160 13.45 -0.85 7.55
CA ARG A 160 14.21 -2.02 7.12
C ARG A 160 15.67 -1.61 6.87
N ASP A 161 16.58 -2.47 7.28
CA ASP A 161 18.01 -2.29 7.00
C ASP A 161 18.35 -2.55 5.51
N ASP A 162 19.63 -2.40 5.16
CA ASP A 162 20.14 -2.63 3.80
C ASP A 162 19.89 -4.05 3.26
N PHE A 163 19.65 -5.02 4.15
CA PHE A 163 19.31 -6.41 3.79
C PHE A 163 17.80 -6.66 3.79
N GLY A 164 16.98 -5.64 4.08
CA GLY A 164 15.52 -5.74 4.18
C GLY A 164 15.00 -6.33 5.49
N GLN A 165 15.85 -6.49 6.50
CA GLN A 165 15.48 -7.05 7.80
C GLN A 165 14.84 -6.00 8.70
N TRP A 166 14.07 -6.48 9.68
CA TRP A 166 13.40 -5.63 10.67
C TRP A 166 14.12 -5.72 12.02
N ASP A 167 14.54 -4.58 12.56
CA ASP A 167 15.09 -4.47 13.91
C ASP A 167 14.16 -3.63 14.81
N PRO A 168 13.67 -4.17 15.95
CA PRO A 168 12.88 -3.42 16.91
C PRO A 168 13.53 -2.11 17.38
N LYS A 169 14.87 -2.05 17.48
CA LYS A 169 15.62 -0.90 17.99
C LYS A 169 15.69 0.26 16.99
N LEU A 170 15.56 -0.04 15.70
CA LEU A 170 15.56 0.96 14.63
C LEU A 170 14.17 1.59 14.42
N GLN A 171 13.13 1.00 15.03
CA GLN A 171 11.77 1.50 14.91
C GLN A 171 11.57 2.79 15.73
N ARG A 172 10.90 3.76 15.13
CA ARG A 172 10.75 5.10 15.71
C ARG A 172 9.37 5.28 16.34
N PRO A 173 9.25 5.98 17.48
CA PRO A 173 7.96 6.39 18.01
C PRO A 173 7.20 7.25 16.98
N GLU A 174 5.91 6.99 16.83
CA GLU A 174 4.99 7.76 15.97
C GLU A 174 4.09 8.55 16.91
N LEU A 175 4.39 9.83 17.10
CA LEU A 175 3.65 10.70 18.01
C LEU A 175 2.73 11.60 17.19
N TRP A 176 1.42 11.53 17.45
CA TRP A 176 0.40 12.21 16.65
C TRP A 176 0.49 11.81 15.16
N SER A 177 0.45 12.79 14.28
CA SER A 177 0.65 12.64 12.83
C SER A 177 2.02 13.19 12.42
N ILE A 178 3.05 13.00 13.26
CA ILE A 178 4.42 13.41 12.97
C ILE A 178 5.24 12.15 12.73
N TYR A 179 5.67 11.97 11.48
CA TYR A 179 6.50 10.85 11.05
C TYR A 179 7.95 11.31 10.88
N ASN A 180 8.88 10.36 10.95
CA ASN A 180 10.30 10.63 10.70
C ASN A 180 10.80 9.67 9.64
N GLY A 181 10.71 10.06 8.37
CA GLY A 181 11.08 9.24 7.22
C GLY A 181 12.58 9.12 6.95
N ARG A 182 13.47 9.75 7.74
CA ARG A 182 14.92 9.75 7.42
C ARG A 182 15.48 8.33 7.32
N VAL A 183 16.05 7.96 6.17
CA VAL A 183 16.72 6.66 5.97
C VAL A 183 18.16 6.86 5.53
N HIS A 184 19.02 5.91 5.88
CA HIS A 184 20.35 5.84 5.30
C HIS A 184 20.31 5.22 3.90
N ARG A 185 21.39 5.41 3.13
CA ARG A 185 21.49 4.83 1.79
C ARG A 185 21.53 3.30 1.89
N GLY A 186 20.57 2.62 1.26
CA GLY A 186 20.43 1.16 1.28
C GLY A 186 19.23 0.72 2.12
N GLU A 187 18.90 1.48 3.16
CA GLU A 187 17.72 1.28 3.98
C GLU A 187 16.47 1.70 3.22
N HIS A 188 15.34 1.12 3.63
CA HIS A 188 14.05 1.49 3.08
C HIS A 188 12.94 1.31 4.12
N ILE A 189 11.82 1.98 3.90
CA ILE A 189 10.66 1.93 4.80
C ILE A 189 9.54 1.14 4.14
N ARG A 190 8.88 0.24 4.89
CA ARG A 190 7.54 -0.23 4.56
C ARG A 190 6.54 0.70 5.22
N VAL A 191 5.73 1.39 4.41
CA VAL A 191 4.74 2.35 4.91
C VAL A 191 3.34 1.78 4.70
N PHE A 192 2.51 1.85 5.74
CA PHE A 192 1.18 1.24 5.75
C PHE A 192 0.08 2.29 6.00
N PRO A 193 -0.34 3.05 4.95
CA PRO A 193 -1.29 4.15 5.10
C PRO A 193 -2.64 3.75 5.70
N ILE A 194 -3.04 2.50 5.49
CA ILE A 194 -4.33 1.97 5.97
C ILE A 194 -4.17 1.08 7.21
N SER A 195 -3.06 1.18 7.95
CA SER A 195 -2.78 0.28 9.07
C SER A 195 -3.86 0.28 10.17
N ASN A 196 -4.58 1.39 10.33
CA ASN A 196 -5.69 1.56 11.28
C ASN A 196 -7.06 1.11 10.76
N TRP A 197 -7.15 0.69 9.50
CA TRP A 197 -8.41 0.29 8.87
C TRP A 197 -8.72 -1.17 9.23
N THR A 198 -10.00 -1.46 9.47
CA THR A 198 -10.48 -2.83 9.61
C THR A 198 -10.94 -3.42 8.28
N GLU A 199 -11.16 -4.73 8.26
CA GLU A 199 -11.72 -5.42 7.09
C GLU A 199 -13.06 -4.80 6.66
N LEU A 200 -13.89 -4.42 7.64
CA LEU A 200 -15.18 -3.79 7.39
C LEU A 200 -15.02 -2.37 6.81
N ASP A 201 -14.02 -1.61 7.27
CA ASP A 201 -13.76 -0.26 6.76
C ASP A 201 -13.35 -0.30 5.29
N VAL A 202 -12.47 -1.23 4.91
CA VAL A 202 -12.04 -1.43 3.51
C VAL A 202 -13.26 -1.70 2.61
N TRP A 203 -14.12 -2.65 2.99
CA TRP A 203 -15.30 -2.96 2.18
C TRP A 203 -16.32 -1.83 2.12
N ARG A 204 -16.60 -1.17 3.25
CA ARG A 204 -17.49 0.00 3.29
C ARG A 204 -16.95 1.14 2.44
N TYR A 205 -15.64 1.33 2.42
CA TYR A 205 -15.01 2.36 1.60
C TYR A 205 -15.07 2.01 0.10
N ILE A 206 -14.81 0.76 -0.26
CA ILE A 206 -15.02 0.26 -1.63
C ILE A 206 -16.46 0.52 -2.10
N GLU A 207 -17.44 0.23 -1.26
CA GLU A 207 -18.85 0.50 -1.55
C GLU A 207 -19.14 2.01 -1.66
N ALA A 208 -18.69 2.81 -0.68
CA ALA A 208 -18.95 4.24 -0.61
C ALA A 208 -18.32 5.02 -1.79
N GLU A 209 -17.13 4.62 -2.23
CA GLU A 209 -16.43 5.21 -3.37
C GLU A 209 -16.78 4.53 -4.71
N ASN A 210 -17.66 3.51 -4.68
CA ASN A 210 -18.07 2.72 -5.85
C ASN A 210 -16.86 2.19 -6.65
N LEU A 211 -15.90 1.58 -5.95
CA LEU A 211 -14.66 1.07 -6.55
C LEU A 211 -14.89 -0.28 -7.22
N GLU A 212 -14.38 -0.44 -8.43
CA GLU A 212 -14.34 -1.73 -9.10
C GLU A 212 -13.38 -2.68 -8.36
N VAL A 213 -13.80 -3.94 -8.20
CA VAL A 213 -12.97 -5.04 -7.70
C VAL A 213 -12.98 -6.21 -8.67
N PRO A 214 -11.91 -7.02 -8.76
CA PRO A 214 -11.87 -8.19 -9.62
C PRO A 214 -13.04 -9.15 -9.39
N PRO A 215 -13.57 -9.80 -10.44
CA PRO A 215 -14.71 -10.72 -10.34
C PRO A 215 -14.55 -11.86 -9.32
N MET A 216 -13.30 -12.25 -9.00
CA MET A 216 -12.97 -13.27 -8.00
C MET A 216 -13.59 -13.00 -6.61
N TYR A 217 -13.87 -11.74 -6.29
CA TYR A 217 -14.54 -11.37 -5.03
C TYR A 217 -16.03 -11.70 -4.99
N PHE A 218 -16.64 -12.05 -6.13
CA PHE A 218 -18.01 -12.51 -6.22
C PHE A 218 -18.03 -14.03 -6.41
N SER A 219 -19.04 -14.70 -5.84
CA SER A 219 -19.20 -16.13 -6.08
C SER A 219 -19.40 -16.39 -7.57
N HIS A 220 -18.48 -17.14 -8.17
CA HIS A 220 -18.68 -17.70 -9.51
C HIS A 220 -19.89 -18.64 -9.43
N ARG A 221 -20.92 -18.37 -10.24
CA ARG A 221 -22.09 -19.24 -10.39
C ARG A 221 -21.78 -20.39 -11.33
#